data_AF-B7P7F0-F1
#
_entry.id   AF-B7P7F0-F1
#
_cell.length_a   1.000
_cell.length_b   1.000
_cell.length_c   1.000
_cell.angle_alpha   90.00
_cell.angle_beta   90.00
_cell.angle_gamma   90.00
#
_symmetry.space_group_name_H-M   'P 1'
#
loop_
_entity.id
_entity.type
_entity.pdbx_description
1 polymer ?
#
loop_
_entity_poly.entity_id
_entity_poly.type
_entity_poly.pdbx_seq_one_letter_code
_entity_poly.pdbx_strand_id
1 'polypeptide(L)'
;MAPFPDEIDVFSVPHSRMKRLVEVYSEKLICTDFSDYSALESLLHSLHRTFCEFKCHEQIENQLIMTKLKKKLKTLSIHDSSVCNCHSDNRLSDMLALVHDGYSCTNKSESERLNYGLRLRHALLEFTDKFLPHMKEEEEVFQPMLIQYFGYEELKTLKELVIQEHSKRQARCSEEKCWSELENNNIHKKVNNPFEKNKKKKEMSTCKDLYVPSLAKSDKTFLENTPAEDAKSFADLPEEILLDVFSRLTARDLSLCGRVCRTWYSASRDPTLWRELLPVHWARGQLPALEDNEKSLDEDADFDESSSGNSSSEEDASSASVGSVRKETALLSSLAKHLLPVVGAGVRTVVLATSKALNNRLLRTILKHCPNVQHLDVSYTQTGDAAFKGWANHEACSSLEHVDLSGCSSMTDVGLVRLAQCLLLRRETPSHDADPRVDVARIWSLRGSSSDCDQSAWDVPACAYKEEPFRTSGLRFLNLSGCFKITDDGLLFLTDQHLLSRLEYLDVSGCFQLTGGGLGELMRGAPRLLPENLFYCDYVDGGPFQESANGCQNLQCVSRACCRSGE
;
A
#
# COMPACT_ATOMS: atom_id res chain seq x y z
N MET A 1 23.50 -19.13 -5.67
CA MET A 1 24.96 -19.16 -5.84
C MET A 1 25.58 -19.21 -4.46
N ALA A 2 26.73 -19.89 -4.27
CA ALA A 2 27.46 -19.74 -3.01
C ALA A 2 27.82 -18.25 -2.83
N PRO A 3 27.74 -17.69 -1.60
CA PRO A 3 28.14 -16.30 -1.38
C PRO A 3 29.58 -16.12 -1.82
N PHE A 4 29.84 -15.04 -2.55
CA PHE A 4 31.20 -14.69 -2.95
C PHE A 4 32.06 -14.44 -1.70
N PRO A 5 33.40 -14.57 -1.77
CA PRO A 5 34.24 -14.22 -0.63
C PRO A 5 33.97 -12.78 -0.24
N ASP A 6 33.56 -12.55 1.01
CA ASP A 6 33.21 -11.21 1.51
C ASP A 6 34.29 -10.19 1.17
N GLU A 7 35.57 -10.59 1.20
CA GLU A 7 36.75 -9.78 0.91
C GLU A 7 36.76 -9.07 -0.46
N ILE A 8 36.01 -9.56 -1.44
CA ILE A 8 35.95 -8.99 -2.80
C ILE A 8 34.55 -8.51 -3.20
N ASP A 9 33.58 -8.59 -2.29
CA ASP A 9 32.25 -8.02 -2.49
C ASP A 9 32.29 -6.50 -2.28
N VAL A 10 32.05 -5.74 -3.36
CA VAL A 10 32.14 -4.28 -3.35
C VAL A 10 30.81 -3.60 -3.01
N PHE A 11 29.69 -4.32 -3.04
CA PHE A 11 28.33 -3.79 -2.89
C PHE A 11 27.72 -4.08 -1.52
N SER A 12 27.94 -5.27 -0.96
CA SER A 12 27.23 -5.75 0.25
C SER A 12 27.31 -4.78 1.43
N VAL A 13 28.47 -4.17 1.70
CA VAL A 13 28.65 -3.23 2.81
C VAL A 13 27.95 -1.89 2.54
N PRO A 14 28.20 -1.18 1.41
CA PRO A 14 27.43 0.00 1.04
C PRO A 14 25.90 -0.22 0.99
N HIS A 15 25.44 -1.32 0.39
CA HIS A 15 24.01 -1.59 0.22
C HIS A 15 23.31 -1.93 1.53
N SER A 16 23.99 -2.63 2.45
CA SER A 16 23.47 -2.83 3.80
C SER A 16 23.20 -1.50 4.51
N ARG A 17 24.07 -0.49 4.29
CA ARG A 17 23.86 0.86 4.80
C ARG A 17 22.69 1.56 4.11
N MET A 18 22.55 1.44 2.78
CA MET A 18 21.44 2.05 2.04
C MET A 18 20.09 1.45 2.46
N LYS A 19 20.00 0.11 2.56
CA LYS A 19 18.82 -0.63 3.04
C LYS A 19 18.41 -0.18 4.45
N ARG A 20 19.37 -0.05 5.37
CA ARG A 20 19.12 0.51 6.72
C ARG A 20 18.59 1.95 6.69
N LEU A 21 19.10 2.79 5.80
CA LEU A 21 18.59 4.17 5.67
C LEU A 21 17.15 4.19 5.17
N VAL A 22 16.77 3.26 4.29
CA VAL A 22 15.38 3.05 3.84
C VAL A 22 14.47 2.70 5.00
N GLU A 23 14.86 1.74 5.83
CA GLU A 23 14.12 1.36 7.05
C GLU A 23 13.93 2.58 7.97
N VAL A 24 15.03 3.28 8.28
CA VAL A 24 15.02 4.44 9.20
C VAL A 24 14.07 5.54 8.72
N TYR A 25 14.10 5.93 7.44
CA TYR A 25 13.16 6.97 7.00
C TYR A 25 11.74 6.46 6.88
N SER A 26 11.52 5.17 6.58
CA SER A 26 10.19 4.59 6.47
C SER A 26 9.50 4.56 7.83
N GLU A 27 10.21 4.16 8.88
CA GLU A 27 9.72 4.25 10.27
C GLU A 27 9.38 5.68 10.66
N LYS A 28 10.30 6.63 10.41
CA LYS A 28 10.05 8.05 10.70
C LYS A 28 8.85 8.58 9.94
N LEU A 29 8.66 8.18 8.69
CA LEU A 29 7.54 8.62 7.85
C LEU A 29 6.18 8.14 8.38
N ILE A 30 6.13 6.96 9.00
CA ILE A 30 4.93 6.40 9.64
C ILE A 30 4.61 7.19 10.91
N CYS A 31 5.63 7.45 11.74
CA CYS A 31 5.48 8.09 13.05
C CYS A 31 5.39 9.62 13.01
N THR A 32 5.69 10.26 11.88
CA THR A 32 5.65 11.73 11.77
C THR A 32 4.22 12.23 11.69
N ASP A 33 3.85 13.09 12.64
CA ASP A 33 2.67 13.94 12.55
C ASP A 33 2.97 15.13 11.63
N PHE A 34 2.33 15.17 10.47
CA PHE A 34 2.49 16.22 9.48
C PHE A 34 1.73 17.51 9.83
N SER A 35 0.87 17.49 10.85
CA SER A 35 0.23 18.70 11.38
C SER A 35 1.22 19.51 12.23
N ASP A 36 2.11 18.82 12.95
CA ASP A 36 3.18 19.41 13.76
C ASP A 36 4.36 19.87 12.90
N TYR A 37 4.69 21.16 13.06
CA TYR A 37 5.82 21.80 12.40
C TYR A 37 7.15 21.13 12.76
N SER A 38 7.37 20.85 14.05
CA SER A 38 8.66 20.36 14.54
C SER A 38 8.93 18.93 14.08
N ALA A 39 7.90 18.08 14.13
CA ALA A 39 7.95 16.73 13.58
C ALA A 39 8.22 16.73 12.06
N LEU A 40 7.52 17.56 11.28
CA LEU A 40 7.77 17.69 9.84
C LEU A 40 9.19 18.14 9.54
N GLU A 41 9.68 19.19 10.21
CA GLU A 41 11.03 19.71 9.99
C GLU A 41 12.11 18.67 10.34
N SER A 42 11.92 17.90 11.41
CA SER A 42 12.82 16.81 11.81
C SER A 42 12.85 15.68 10.77
N LEU A 43 11.69 15.29 10.24
CA LEU A 43 11.59 14.32 9.15
C LEU A 43 12.32 14.82 7.89
N LEU A 44 12.11 16.08 7.49
CA LEU A 44 12.74 16.68 6.32
C LEU A 44 14.27 16.69 6.43
N HIS A 45 14.81 17.05 7.59
CA HIS A 45 16.26 16.98 7.83
C HIS A 45 16.79 15.55 7.72
N SER A 46 16.06 14.58 8.27
CA SER A 46 16.43 13.18 8.17
C SER A 46 16.42 12.70 6.72
N LEU A 47 15.38 13.03 5.96
CA LEU A 47 15.24 12.65 4.55
C LEU A 47 16.31 13.34 3.69
N HIS A 48 16.55 14.64 3.90
CA HIS A 48 17.59 15.37 3.17
C HIS A 48 18.95 14.69 3.35
N ARG A 49 19.32 14.34 4.59
CA ARG A 49 20.57 13.62 4.88
C ARG A 49 20.61 12.26 4.18
N THR A 50 19.53 11.49 4.25
CA THR A 50 19.45 10.18 3.59
C THR A 50 19.60 10.27 2.07
N PHE A 51 18.85 11.16 1.41
CA PHE A 51 18.89 11.29 -0.05
C PHE A 51 20.22 11.87 -0.55
N CYS A 52 20.88 12.71 0.25
CA CYS A 52 22.26 13.11 -0.01
C CYS A 52 23.23 11.92 0.08
N GLU A 53 23.05 11.02 1.05
CA GLU A 53 23.85 9.79 1.18
C GLU A 53 23.60 8.84 -0.01
N PHE A 54 22.35 8.69 -0.48
CA PHE A 54 22.02 7.91 -1.69
C PHE A 54 22.65 8.51 -2.95
N LYS A 55 22.56 9.82 -3.14
CA LYS A 55 23.19 10.50 -4.28
C LYS A 55 24.71 10.39 -4.24
N CYS A 56 25.30 10.42 -3.05
CA CYS A 56 26.71 10.18 -2.87
C CYS A 56 27.09 8.73 -3.24
N HIS A 57 26.32 7.76 -2.79
CA HIS A 57 26.52 6.35 -3.09
C HIS A 57 26.52 6.09 -4.60
N GLU A 58 25.49 6.55 -5.31
CA GLU A 58 25.39 6.45 -6.77
C GLU A 58 26.61 7.06 -7.47
N GLN A 59 27.13 8.20 -6.97
CA GLN A 59 28.33 8.82 -7.52
C GLN A 59 29.59 7.97 -7.31
N ILE A 60 29.73 7.34 -6.14
CA ILE A 60 30.88 6.48 -5.82
C ILE A 60 30.88 5.27 -6.74
N GLU A 61 29.74 4.62 -6.92
CA GLU A 61 29.61 3.44 -7.79
C GLU A 61 29.88 3.79 -9.24
N ASN A 62 29.30 4.89 -9.73
CA ASN A 62 29.55 5.38 -11.07
C ASN A 62 31.04 5.63 -11.33
N GLN A 63 31.73 6.27 -10.38
CA GLN A 63 33.14 6.66 -10.52
C GLN A 63 34.11 5.50 -10.32
N LEU A 64 33.90 4.64 -9.32
CA LEU A 64 34.86 3.61 -8.92
C LEU A 64 34.57 2.26 -9.57
N ILE A 65 33.29 1.88 -9.67
CA ILE A 65 32.88 0.56 -10.13
C ILE A 65 32.56 0.61 -11.62
N MET A 66 31.55 1.39 -12.01
CA MET A 66 31.05 1.41 -13.39
C MET A 66 32.08 1.94 -14.38
N THR A 67 32.84 2.98 -14.03
CA THR A 67 33.90 3.50 -14.89
C THR A 67 35.00 2.46 -15.14
N LYS A 68 35.39 1.69 -14.10
CA LYS A 68 36.38 0.62 -14.25
C LYS A 68 35.84 -0.54 -15.08
N LEU A 69 34.61 -0.98 -14.79
CA LEU A 69 33.95 -2.07 -15.53
C LEU A 69 33.79 -1.71 -17.01
N LYS A 70 33.28 -0.52 -17.33
CA LYS A 70 33.17 0.00 -18.71
C LYS A 70 34.51 0.00 -19.43
N LYS A 71 35.58 0.46 -18.77
CA LYS A 71 36.94 0.47 -19.35
C LYS A 71 37.46 -0.94 -19.61
N LYS A 72 37.23 -1.89 -18.70
CA LYS A 72 37.66 -3.28 -18.83
C LYS A 72 36.91 -3.98 -19.97
N LEU A 73 35.58 -3.86 -20.02
CA LEU A 73 34.75 -4.42 -21.09
C LEU A 73 35.12 -3.86 -22.46
N LYS A 74 35.36 -2.54 -22.55
CA LYS A 74 35.84 -1.90 -23.79
C LYS A 74 37.20 -2.45 -24.24
N THR A 75 38.11 -2.69 -23.31
CA THR A 75 39.44 -3.28 -23.62
C THR A 75 39.30 -4.71 -24.14
N LEU A 76 38.29 -5.45 -23.66
CA LEU A 76 37.98 -6.82 -24.08
C LEU A 76 37.07 -6.89 -25.32
N SER A 77 36.67 -5.75 -25.89
CA SER A 77 35.70 -5.65 -27.01
C SER A 77 34.34 -6.31 -26.70
N ILE A 78 33.92 -6.28 -25.43
CA ILE A 78 32.61 -6.80 -24.99
C ILE A 78 31.64 -5.63 -24.92
N HIS A 79 30.51 -5.74 -25.63
CA HIS A 79 29.42 -4.79 -25.58
C HIS A 79 28.28 -5.36 -24.73
N ASP A 80 28.03 -4.73 -23.59
CA ASP A 80 26.89 -5.05 -22.74
C ASP A 80 26.06 -3.77 -22.51
N SER A 81 24.82 -3.78 -23.00
CA SER A 81 23.91 -2.62 -22.92
C SER A 81 23.45 -2.30 -21.50
N SER A 82 23.47 -3.28 -20.58
CA SER A 82 23.08 -3.09 -19.17
C SER A 82 24.03 -2.13 -18.44
N VAL A 83 25.33 -2.23 -18.74
CA VAL A 83 26.40 -1.41 -18.15
C VAL A 83 26.33 0.04 -18.65
N CYS A 84 25.80 0.30 -19.84
CA CYS A 84 25.82 1.62 -20.47
C CYS A 84 24.81 2.62 -19.87
N ASN A 85 23.66 2.16 -19.37
CA ASN A 85 22.51 3.00 -18.99
C ASN A 85 22.08 2.90 -17.50
N CYS A 86 22.85 2.23 -16.64
CA CYS A 86 22.42 1.87 -15.29
C CYS A 86 22.12 3.05 -14.33
N HIS A 87 22.58 4.28 -14.59
CA HIS A 87 22.34 5.45 -13.70
C HIS A 87 22.00 6.75 -14.46
N SER A 88 21.18 6.68 -15.51
CA SER A 88 20.78 7.87 -16.27
C SER A 88 19.51 8.58 -15.77
N ASP A 89 18.91 8.11 -14.67
CA ASP A 89 17.63 8.63 -14.17
C ASP A 89 17.84 9.74 -13.11
N ASN A 90 17.02 10.80 -13.17
CA ASN A 90 17.15 11.98 -12.31
C ASN A 90 16.43 11.84 -10.95
N ARG A 91 15.92 10.66 -10.61
CA ARG A 91 15.04 10.42 -9.45
C ARG A 91 15.60 10.89 -8.12
N LEU A 92 16.89 10.68 -7.85
CA LEU A 92 17.50 11.14 -6.59
C LEU A 92 17.48 12.67 -6.49
N SER A 93 17.61 13.38 -7.62
CA SER A 93 17.51 14.84 -7.65
C SER A 93 16.06 15.31 -7.51
N ASP A 94 15.10 14.61 -8.10
CA ASP A 94 13.66 14.92 -7.94
C ASP A 94 13.21 14.73 -6.49
N MET A 95 13.68 13.68 -5.83
CA MET A 95 13.40 13.45 -4.40
C MET A 95 14.02 14.51 -3.50
N LEU A 96 15.26 14.94 -3.78
CA LEU A 96 15.88 16.07 -3.05
C LEU A 96 15.10 17.37 -3.26
N ALA A 97 14.62 17.64 -4.48
CA ALA A 97 13.78 18.80 -4.77
C ALA A 97 12.45 18.74 -4.00
N LEU A 98 11.82 17.56 -3.93
CA LEU A 98 10.61 17.36 -3.15
C LEU A 98 10.85 17.59 -1.66
N VAL A 99 11.95 17.08 -1.09
CA VAL A 99 12.33 17.33 0.31
C VAL A 99 12.57 18.82 0.55
N HIS A 100 13.21 19.51 -0.39
CA HIS A 100 13.43 20.95 -0.32
C HIS A 100 12.11 21.75 -0.36
N ASP A 101 11.16 21.37 -1.21
CA ASP A 101 9.82 21.96 -1.25
C ASP A 101 9.10 21.83 0.11
N GLY A 102 9.40 20.77 0.87
CA GLY A 102 8.90 20.57 2.23
C GLY A 102 9.27 21.67 3.20
N TYR A 103 10.48 22.19 3.14
CA TYR A 103 10.92 23.31 3.99
C TYR A 103 10.15 24.60 3.70
N SER A 104 9.69 24.78 2.46
CA SER A 104 8.81 25.90 2.11
C SER A 104 7.36 25.68 2.59
N CYS A 105 7.00 24.44 2.97
CA CYS A 105 5.68 24.07 3.47
C CYS A 105 5.58 24.11 5.00
N THR A 106 6.70 24.13 5.74
CA THR A 106 6.66 24.12 7.22
C THR A 106 5.88 25.30 7.80
N ASN A 107 6.03 26.49 7.23
CA ASN A 107 5.34 27.72 7.66
C ASN A 107 3.95 27.93 7.03
N LYS A 108 3.43 26.95 6.29
CA LYS A 108 2.14 27.06 5.59
C LYS A 108 0.97 26.57 6.45
N SER A 109 -0.24 26.58 5.89
CA SER A 109 -1.41 26.06 6.61
C SER A 109 -1.26 24.56 6.91
N GLU A 110 -1.93 24.08 7.96
CA GLU A 110 -1.94 22.67 8.33
C GLU A 110 -2.36 21.76 7.16
N SER A 111 -3.38 22.18 6.39
CA SER A 111 -3.81 21.45 5.18
C SER A 111 -2.73 21.34 4.11
N GLU A 112 -1.90 22.38 3.93
CA GLU A 112 -0.79 22.34 2.97
C GLU A 112 0.34 21.43 3.45
N ARG A 113 0.66 21.42 4.76
CA ARG A 113 1.62 20.48 5.34
C ARG A 113 1.16 19.04 5.23
N LEU A 114 -0.12 18.76 5.49
CA LEU A 114 -0.72 17.43 5.31
C LEU A 114 -0.70 16.99 3.83
N ASN A 115 -1.02 17.88 2.89
CA ASN A 115 -0.95 17.58 1.46
C ASN A 115 0.49 17.28 1.02
N TYR A 116 1.45 18.10 1.47
CA TYR A 116 2.87 17.84 1.24
C TYR A 116 3.28 16.48 1.81
N GLY A 117 2.87 16.14 3.03
CA GLY A 117 3.16 14.84 3.64
C GLY A 117 2.64 13.65 2.83
N LEU A 118 1.45 13.77 2.23
CA LEU A 118 0.90 12.76 1.33
C LEU A 118 1.71 12.61 0.04
N ARG A 119 2.08 13.74 -0.59
CA ARG A 119 2.94 13.75 -1.79
C ARG A 119 4.30 13.11 -1.49
N LEU A 120 4.89 13.46 -0.35
CA LEU A 120 6.15 12.92 0.12
C LEU A 120 6.07 11.41 0.37
N ARG A 121 4.99 10.92 1.00
CA ARG A 121 4.76 9.50 1.22
C ARG A 121 4.67 8.70 -0.08
N HIS A 122 3.88 9.17 -1.03
CA HIS A 122 3.74 8.51 -2.33
C HIS A 122 5.08 8.48 -3.09
N ALA A 123 5.78 9.61 -3.14
CA ALA A 123 7.07 9.70 -3.83
C ALA A 123 8.14 8.80 -3.19
N LEU A 124 8.18 8.71 -1.86
CA LEU A 124 9.09 7.81 -1.14
C LEU A 124 8.77 6.33 -1.41
N LEU A 125 7.48 5.95 -1.42
CA LEU A 125 7.09 4.58 -1.74
C LEU A 125 7.48 4.19 -3.17
N GLU A 126 7.17 5.04 -4.15
CA GLU A 126 7.52 4.80 -5.55
C GLU A 126 9.04 4.76 -5.77
N PHE A 127 9.78 5.62 -5.06
CA PHE A 127 11.24 5.59 -5.07
C PHE A 127 11.76 4.26 -4.54
N THR A 128 11.31 3.82 -3.36
CA THR A 128 11.77 2.58 -2.71
C THR A 128 11.48 1.34 -3.54
N ASP A 129 10.29 1.25 -4.13
CA ASP A 129 9.85 0.13 -4.98
C ASP A 129 10.79 -0.10 -6.16
N LYS A 130 11.46 0.96 -6.63
CA LYS A 130 12.41 0.90 -7.75
C LYS A 130 13.88 0.88 -7.28
N PHE A 131 14.19 1.48 -6.14
CA PHE A 131 15.56 1.61 -5.60
C PHE A 131 16.08 0.30 -5.00
N LEU A 132 15.25 -0.46 -4.27
CA LEU A 132 15.67 -1.74 -3.69
C LEU A 132 15.95 -2.82 -4.76
N PRO A 133 15.10 -3.00 -5.80
CA PRO A 133 15.39 -3.93 -6.89
C PRO A 133 16.62 -3.52 -7.71
N HIS A 134 16.88 -2.23 -7.89
CA HIS A 134 18.07 -1.74 -8.58
C HIS A 134 19.36 -2.13 -7.84
N MET A 135 19.45 -1.93 -6.52
CA MET A 135 20.60 -2.42 -5.74
C MET A 135 20.75 -3.95 -5.78
N LYS A 136 19.62 -4.69 -5.82
CA LYS A 136 19.65 -6.14 -5.97
C LYS A 136 20.19 -6.57 -7.34
N GLU A 137 19.85 -5.85 -8.40
CA GLU A 137 20.40 -6.07 -9.74
C GLU A 137 21.93 -5.88 -9.73
N GLU A 138 22.44 -4.87 -9.03
CA GLU A 138 23.88 -4.64 -8.92
C GLU A 138 24.60 -5.77 -8.19
N GLU A 139 24.02 -6.28 -7.11
CA GLU A 139 24.48 -7.44 -6.36
C GLU A 139 24.44 -8.74 -7.19
N GLU A 140 23.37 -8.95 -7.98
CA GLU A 140 23.13 -10.21 -8.69
C GLU A 140 23.70 -10.25 -10.12
N VAL A 141 23.98 -9.09 -10.73
CA VAL A 141 24.47 -8.97 -12.11
C VAL A 141 25.88 -8.40 -12.16
N PHE A 142 26.13 -7.24 -11.54
CA PHE A 142 27.42 -6.58 -11.66
C PHE A 142 28.50 -7.19 -10.77
N GLN A 143 28.19 -7.67 -9.57
CA GLN A 143 29.17 -8.38 -8.73
C GLN A 143 29.73 -9.64 -9.43
N PRO A 144 28.91 -10.54 -10.03
CA PRO A 144 29.45 -11.63 -10.84
C PRO A 144 30.30 -11.17 -12.03
N MET A 145 29.91 -10.11 -12.74
CA MET A 145 30.70 -9.57 -13.85
C MET A 145 32.06 -9.05 -13.37
N LEU A 146 32.11 -8.37 -12.22
CA LEU A 146 33.35 -7.91 -11.61
C LEU A 146 34.28 -9.09 -11.31
N ILE A 147 33.76 -10.17 -10.75
CA ILE A 147 34.52 -11.40 -10.46
C ILE A 147 35.01 -12.07 -11.75
N GLN A 148 34.22 -12.03 -12.81
CA GLN A 148 34.59 -12.63 -14.09
C GLN A 148 35.75 -11.90 -14.78
N TYR A 149 35.82 -10.57 -14.67
CA TYR A 149 36.76 -9.76 -15.47
C TYR A 149 37.92 -9.15 -14.68
N PHE A 150 37.90 -9.13 -13.36
CA PHE A 150 38.95 -8.54 -12.53
C PHE A 150 39.64 -9.59 -11.65
N GLY A 151 40.93 -9.38 -11.40
CA GLY A 151 41.69 -10.24 -10.49
C GLY A 151 41.32 -10.03 -9.02
N TYR A 152 41.61 -11.03 -8.18
CA TYR A 152 41.32 -10.99 -6.74
C TYR A 152 41.85 -9.73 -6.04
N GLU A 153 43.14 -9.43 -6.23
CA GLU A 153 43.79 -8.25 -5.63
C GLU A 153 43.24 -6.93 -6.19
N GLU A 154 42.82 -6.90 -7.46
CA GLU A 154 42.18 -5.71 -8.05
C GLU A 154 40.82 -5.43 -7.39
N LEU A 155 40.03 -6.48 -7.14
CA LEU A 155 38.73 -6.39 -6.49
C LEU A 155 38.82 -6.05 -5.01
N LYS A 156 39.79 -6.64 -4.30
CA LYS A 156 40.09 -6.29 -2.90
C LYS A 156 40.45 -4.81 -2.77
N THR A 157 41.35 -4.33 -3.63
CA THR A 157 41.71 -2.90 -3.69
C THR A 157 40.50 -2.03 -4.04
N LEU A 158 39.65 -2.47 -4.97
CA LEU A 158 38.42 -1.75 -5.34
C LEU A 158 37.46 -1.65 -4.15
N LYS A 159 37.24 -2.73 -3.41
CA LYS A 159 36.41 -2.76 -2.20
C LYS A 159 36.93 -1.77 -1.15
N GLU A 160 38.23 -1.79 -0.88
CA GLU A 160 38.86 -0.87 0.07
C GLU A 160 38.64 0.60 -0.33
N LEU A 161 38.79 0.93 -1.61
CA LEU A 161 38.53 2.28 -2.13
C LEU A 161 37.06 2.69 -2.00
N VAL A 162 36.11 1.80 -2.32
CA VAL A 162 34.67 2.05 -2.19
C VAL A 162 34.32 2.33 -0.72
N ILE A 163 34.76 1.46 0.20
CA ILE A 163 34.51 1.64 1.63
C ILE A 163 35.15 2.95 2.14
N GLN A 164 36.40 3.22 1.75
CA GLN A 164 37.10 4.43 2.16
C GLN A 164 36.38 5.70 1.70
N GLU A 165 35.88 5.72 0.47
CA GLU A 165 35.16 6.88 -0.06
C GLU A 165 33.81 7.08 0.63
N HIS A 166 33.08 6.00 0.92
CA HIS A 166 31.87 6.05 1.75
C HIS A 166 32.16 6.60 3.16
N SER A 167 33.23 6.13 3.82
CA SER A 167 33.63 6.62 5.15
C SER A 167 34.03 8.10 5.15
N LYS A 168 34.79 8.56 4.14
CA LYS A 168 35.17 9.98 3.99
C LYS A 168 33.95 10.88 3.84
N ARG A 169 32.98 10.46 3.02
CA ARG A 169 31.75 11.24 2.76
C ARG A 169 30.84 11.28 4.00
N GLN A 170 30.75 10.18 4.75
CA GLN A 170 30.04 10.14 6.03
C GLN A 170 30.67 11.07 7.08
N ALA A 171 32.00 11.15 7.15
CA ALA A 171 32.70 12.08 8.04
C ALA A 171 32.39 13.56 7.68
N ARG A 172 32.38 13.91 6.39
CA ARG A 172 32.03 15.27 5.93
C ARG A 172 30.59 15.65 6.29
N CYS A 173 29.62 14.75 6.13
CA CYS A 173 28.23 14.97 6.57
C CYS A 173 28.03 15.02 8.10
N SER A 174 29.05 14.67 8.89
CA SER A 174 29.00 14.71 10.36
C SER A 174 29.59 16.00 10.94
N GLU A 175 30.41 16.73 10.17
CA GLU A 175 31.14 17.92 10.61
C GLU A 175 30.57 19.24 10.06
N GLU A 176 29.67 19.21 9.08
CA GLU A 176 29.11 20.44 8.47
C GLU A 176 27.76 20.85 9.06
N LYS A 177 27.72 22.08 9.57
CA LYS A 177 26.50 22.86 9.81
C LYS A 177 25.67 22.88 8.52
N CYS A 178 24.64 22.04 8.44
CA CYS A 178 23.71 21.90 7.31
C CYS A 178 22.81 23.15 7.05
N TRP A 179 23.26 24.34 7.49
CA TRP A 179 22.62 25.63 7.25
C TRP A 179 23.55 26.66 6.55
N SER A 180 24.87 26.46 6.49
CA SER A 180 25.78 27.50 5.99
C SER A 180 26.18 27.44 4.51
N GLU A 181 25.81 26.39 3.77
CA GLU A 181 26.09 26.32 2.32
C GLU A 181 24.91 26.76 1.43
N LEU A 182 23.70 26.82 1.99
CA LEU A 182 22.51 27.35 1.29
C LEU A 182 22.46 28.88 1.27
N GLU A 183 23.11 29.57 2.22
CA GLU A 183 23.27 31.03 2.15
C GLU A 183 24.36 31.47 1.15
N ASN A 184 25.34 30.62 0.84
CA ASN A 184 26.45 30.99 -0.04
C ASN A 184 26.23 30.69 -1.52
N ASN A 185 25.20 29.91 -1.89
CA ASN A 185 24.77 29.71 -3.28
C ASN A 185 23.38 30.31 -3.56
N ASN A 186 23.17 31.54 -3.09
CA ASN A 186 22.46 32.63 -3.74
C ASN A 186 21.40 32.29 -4.83
N ILE A 187 20.22 31.80 -4.43
CA ILE A 187 18.95 32.03 -5.17
C ILE A 187 17.88 32.51 -4.18
N HIS A 188 18.16 33.62 -3.50
CA HIS A 188 17.11 34.52 -3.04
C HIS A 188 17.50 35.96 -3.35
N LYS A 189 17.34 36.33 -4.63
CA LYS A 189 16.91 37.68 -4.99
C LYS A 189 16.13 37.67 -6.30
N LYS A 190 14.86 38.09 -6.16
CA LYS A 190 13.85 38.45 -7.17
C LYS A 190 13.11 37.29 -7.86
N VAL A 191 12.00 36.88 -7.26
CA VAL A 191 10.72 36.90 -7.98
C VAL A 191 9.72 37.65 -7.12
N ASN A 192 9.51 38.91 -7.48
CA ASN A 192 8.42 39.71 -6.94
C ASN A 192 7.09 39.10 -7.39
N ASN A 193 6.20 38.94 -6.42
CA ASN A 193 4.77 38.72 -6.61
C ASN A 193 4.16 39.84 -7.48
N PRO A 194 3.46 39.56 -8.59
CA PRO A 194 2.71 40.57 -9.32
C PRO A 194 1.21 40.24 -9.36
N PHE A 195 0.55 40.18 -8.21
CA PHE A 195 -0.91 40.35 -8.13
C PHE A 195 -1.29 41.14 -6.87
N GLU A 196 -1.07 42.46 -6.88
CA GLU A 196 -2.04 43.42 -6.35
C GLU A 196 -1.83 44.85 -6.91
N LYS A 197 -2.72 45.21 -7.84
CA LYS A 197 -3.41 46.52 -8.02
C LYS A 197 -2.58 47.81 -7.96
N ASN A 198 -2.51 48.56 -9.08
CA ASN A 198 -3.48 49.64 -9.37
C ASN A 198 -3.12 50.58 -10.56
N LYS A 199 -4.19 50.94 -11.28
CA LYS A 199 -4.50 52.26 -11.89
C LYS A 199 -3.81 52.74 -13.20
N LYS A 200 -4.68 52.76 -14.23
CA LYS A 200 -5.08 53.89 -15.10
C LYS A 200 -4.26 54.19 -16.39
N LYS A 201 -4.99 54.03 -17.52
CA LYS A 201 -5.15 54.90 -18.72
C LYS A 201 -3.85 55.51 -19.30
N LYS A 202 -3.52 55.41 -20.59
CA LYS A 202 -4.35 55.46 -21.81
C LYS A 202 -3.45 55.22 -23.04
N GLU A 203 -4.00 54.56 -24.07
CA GLU A 203 -3.83 54.78 -25.53
C GLU A 203 -2.42 54.95 -26.15
N MET A 204 -2.05 54.02 -27.05
CA MET A 204 -2.10 54.17 -28.54
C MET A 204 -0.91 53.48 -29.26
N SER A 205 -1.25 52.85 -30.39
CA SER A 205 -0.44 52.56 -31.59
C SER A 205 0.18 51.16 -31.77
N THR A 206 -0.50 50.37 -32.63
CA THR A 206 -0.01 49.55 -33.78
C THR A 206 1.11 48.52 -33.59
N CYS A 207 1.11 47.32 -34.17
CA CYS A 207 0.30 46.62 -35.18
C CYS A 207 0.74 45.13 -35.16
N LYS A 208 -0.17 44.18 -35.50
CA LYS A 208 0.06 42.95 -36.34
C LYS A 208 1.10 41.91 -35.87
N ASP A 209 0.93 40.59 -35.89
CA ASP A 209 -0.02 39.55 -36.33
C ASP A 209 0.26 38.37 -35.35
N LEU A 210 -0.62 37.49 -34.88
CA LEU A 210 -1.46 36.52 -35.56
C LEU A 210 -2.48 36.01 -34.52
N TYR A 211 -3.76 36.28 -34.76
CA TYR A 211 -4.89 35.71 -34.03
C TYR A 211 -5.52 34.64 -34.93
N VAL A 212 -5.77 33.44 -34.37
CA VAL A 212 -6.65 32.44 -34.98
C VAL A 212 -8.07 32.73 -34.49
N PRO A 213 -9.04 33.08 -35.36
CA PRO A 213 -10.42 33.30 -34.93
C PRO A 213 -11.16 31.99 -34.71
N SER A 214 -11.78 31.90 -33.54
CA SER A 214 -13.07 31.22 -33.36
C SER A 214 -14.09 31.76 -34.35
N LEU A 215 -14.95 30.89 -34.89
CA LEU A 215 -16.38 31.19 -35.12
C LEU A 215 -17.12 29.93 -35.59
N ALA A 216 -18.07 29.49 -34.76
CA ALA A 216 -19.25 28.78 -35.25
C ALA A 216 -20.40 29.79 -35.31
N LYS A 217 -20.86 30.11 -36.52
CA LYS A 217 -22.28 30.19 -36.94
C LYS A 217 -22.41 30.74 -38.37
N SER A 218 -23.00 29.90 -39.23
CA SER A 218 -23.80 30.18 -40.44
C SER A 218 -23.35 31.29 -41.39
N ASP A 219 -23.05 30.95 -42.64
CA ASP A 219 -24.10 30.83 -43.64
C ASP A 219 -23.63 30.14 -44.93
N LYS A 220 -24.61 29.49 -45.57
CA LYS A 220 -24.50 28.75 -46.82
C LYS A 220 -24.06 29.68 -47.96
N THR A 221 -23.04 29.29 -48.71
CA THR A 221 -23.04 29.14 -50.18
C THR A 221 -21.63 28.92 -50.70
N PHE A 222 -21.47 27.91 -51.57
CA PHE A 222 -20.40 27.77 -52.55
C PHE A 222 -18.97 27.66 -52.01
N LEU A 223 -18.53 26.42 -51.83
CA LEU A 223 -17.37 25.87 -52.55
C LEU A 223 -17.43 24.35 -52.47
N GLU A 224 -17.78 23.75 -53.59
CA GLU A 224 -17.70 22.32 -53.85
C GLU A 224 -16.23 21.86 -53.89
N ASN A 225 -16.05 20.60 -53.48
CA ASN A 225 -15.00 19.67 -53.89
C ASN A 225 -13.58 19.85 -53.31
N THR A 226 -13.41 19.33 -52.09
CA THR A 226 -12.22 18.54 -51.71
C THR A 226 -12.68 17.32 -50.91
N PRO A 227 -12.20 16.09 -51.17
CA PRO A 227 -12.63 14.90 -50.44
C PRO A 227 -12.21 15.03 -48.97
N ALA A 228 -13.13 14.75 -48.05
CA ALA A 228 -12.81 14.60 -46.64
C ALA A 228 -11.84 13.42 -46.48
N GLU A 229 -10.57 13.71 -46.17
CA GLU A 229 -9.71 12.68 -45.57
C GLU A 229 -10.18 12.48 -44.13
N ASP A 230 -10.66 11.27 -43.84
CA ASP A 230 -11.19 10.84 -42.56
C ASP A 230 -10.20 11.11 -41.42
N ALA A 231 -10.40 12.19 -40.67
CA ALA A 231 -9.68 12.44 -39.43
C ALA A 231 -10.12 11.40 -38.40
N LYS A 232 -9.38 10.29 -38.31
CA LYS A 232 -9.60 9.22 -37.33
C LYS A 232 -9.63 9.82 -35.93
N SER A 233 -10.80 9.75 -35.29
CA SER A 233 -11.03 10.18 -33.93
C SER A 233 -10.32 9.24 -32.96
N PHE A 234 -9.92 9.73 -31.78
CA PHE A 234 -9.41 8.88 -30.69
C PHE A 234 -10.46 7.82 -30.27
N ALA A 235 -11.74 8.07 -30.55
CA ALA A 235 -12.82 7.11 -30.36
C ALA A 235 -12.86 5.97 -31.40
N ASP A 236 -12.07 6.07 -32.49
CA ASP A 236 -11.96 5.06 -33.54
C ASP A 236 -10.82 4.06 -33.26
N LEU A 237 -10.11 4.22 -32.13
CA LEU A 237 -9.13 3.23 -31.66
C LEU A 237 -9.84 1.93 -31.26
N PRO A 238 -9.23 0.76 -31.54
CA PRO A 238 -9.73 -0.50 -31.00
C PRO A 238 -9.85 -0.44 -29.48
N GLU A 239 -10.88 -1.10 -28.94
CA GLU A 239 -11.18 -1.09 -27.51
C GLU A 239 -9.98 -1.53 -26.65
N GLU A 240 -9.21 -2.52 -27.12
CA GLU A 240 -7.99 -3.01 -26.46
C GLU A 240 -6.93 -1.91 -26.27
N ILE A 241 -6.74 -1.06 -27.28
CA ILE A 241 -5.76 0.04 -27.24
C ILE A 241 -6.28 1.17 -26.34
N LEU A 242 -7.59 1.45 -26.40
CA LEU A 242 -8.22 2.42 -25.52
C LEU A 242 -8.09 2.00 -24.04
N LEU A 243 -8.29 0.72 -23.75
CA LEU A 243 -8.11 0.15 -22.41
C LEU A 243 -6.64 0.16 -21.96
N ASP A 244 -5.67 -0.13 -22.85
CA ASP A 244 -4.25 -0.01 -22.50
C ASP A 244 -3.87 1.44 -22.14
N VAL A 245 -4.38 2.43 -22.88
CA VAL A 245 -4.18 3.85 -22.53
C VAL A 245 -4.82 4.17 -21.18
N PHE A 246 -6.06 3.73 -20.97
CA PHE A 246 -6.80 4.00 -19.74
C PHE A 246 -6.20 3.30 -18.51
N SER A 247 -5.52 2.17 -18.69
CA SER A 247 -4.82 1.45 -17.61
C SER A 247 -3.71 2.26 -16.95
N ARG A 248 -3.23 3.33 -17.60
CA ARG A 248 -2.17 4.22 -17.10
C ARG A 248 -2.73 5.43 -16.34
N LEU A 249 -4.05 5.55 -16.27
CA LEU A 249 -4.73 6.69 -15.65
C LEU A 249 -5.11 6.39 -14.20
N THR A 250 -5.14 7.44 -13.38
CA THR A 250 -5.63 7.33 -12.01
C THR A 250 -7.14 7.10 -11.98
N ALA A 251 -7.67 6.54 -10.88
CA ALA A 251 -9.12 6.43 -10.66
C ALA A 251 -9.85 7.78 -10.84
N ARG A 252 -9.18 8.87 -10.49
CA ARG A 252 -9.65 10.24 -10.73
C ARG A 252 -9.79 10.54 -12.21
N ASP A 253 -8.73 10.33 -12.98
CA ASP A 253 -8.69 10.68 -14.39
C ASP A 253 -9.61 9.77 -15.21
N LEU A 254 -9.75 8.50 -14.82
CA LEU A 254 -10.76 7.60 -15.38
C LEU A 254 -12.18 8.14 -15.19
N SER A 255 -12.49 8.64 -13.98
CA SER A 255 -13.81 9.25 -13.72
C SER A 255 -14.07 10.49 -14.59
N LEU A 256 -13.02 11.24 -14.94
CA LEU A 256 -13.11 12.39 -15.85
C LEU A 256 -13.22 11.97 -17.31
N CYS A 257 -12.49 10.92 -17.73
CA CYS A 257 -12.58 10.35 -19.07
C CYS A 257 -14.01 9.90 -19.40
N GLY A 258 -14.71 9.34 -18.42
CA GLY A 258 -16.10 8.96 -18.58
C GLY A 258 -17.06 10.12 -18.86
N ARG A 259 -16.63 11.38 -18.72
CA ARG A 259 -17.43 12.58 -19.02
C ARG A 259 -17.24 13.10 -20.45
N VAL A 260 -16.36 12.49 -21.25
CA VAL A 260 -15.99 12.96 -22.60
C VAL A 260 -17.00 12.52 -23.66
N CYS A 261 -17.26 11.22 -23.76
CA CYS A 261 -18.22 10.65 -24.71
C CYS A 261 -18.73 9.28 -24.23
N ARG A 262 -19.73 8.70 -24.91
CA ARG A 262 -20.30 7.39 -24.54
C ARG A 262 -19.29 6.24 -24.62
N THR A 263 -18.41 6.25 -25.62
CA THR A 263 -17.35 5.24 -25.77
C THR A 263 -16.39 5.29 -24.60
N TRP A 264 -15.93 6.49 -24.21
CA TRP A 264 -15.02 6.67 -23.08
C TRP A 264 -15.70 6.40 -21.75
N TYR A 265 -17.01 6.69 -21.62
CA TYR A 265 -17.81 6.30 -20.45
C TYR A 265 -17.86 4.79 -20.25
N SER A 266 -18.04 4.03 -21.34
CA SER A 266 -18.03 2.57 -21.30
C SER A 266 -16.62 2.06 -20.95
N ALA A 267 -15.60 2.54 -21.69
CA ALA A 267 -14.22 2.11 -21.50
C ALA A 267 -13.66 2.46 -20.11
N SER A 268 -13.95 3.64 -19.56
CA SER A 268 -13.46 4.04 -18.23
C SER A 268 -14.08 3.22 -17.08
N ARG A 269 -15.17 2.51 -17.36
CA ARG A 269 -15.88 1.63 -16.42
C ARG A 269 -15.67 0.15 -16.73
N ASP A 270 -14.68 -0.16 -17.57
CA ASP A 270 -14.32 -1.54 -17.80
C ASP A 270 -13.75 -2.18 -16.53
N PRO A 271 -14.25 -3.34 -16.07
CA PRO A 271 -13.78 -3.96 -14.83
C PRO A 271 -12.27 -4.23 -14.79
N THR A 272 -11.61 -4.41 -15.94
CA THR A 272 -10.17 -4.69 -15.99
C THR A 272 -9.29 -3.53 -15.52
N LEU A 273 -9.83 -2.30 -15.52
CA LEU A 273 -9.16 -1.09 -15.06
C LEU A 273 -9.26 -0.89 -13.53
N TRP A 274 -10.24 -1.52 -12.89
CA TRP A 274 -10.57 -1.31 -11.47
C TRP A 274 -10.11 -2.47 -10.59
N ARG A 275 -8.89 -2.96 -10.81
CA ARG A 275 -8.34 -4.09 -10.02
C ARG A 275 -8.09 -3.72 -8.56
N GLU A 276 -7.74 -2.47 -8.30
CA GLU A 276 -7.43 -1.97 -6.96
C GLU A 276 -8.38 -0.84 -6.54
N LEU A 277 -8.97 -1.02 -5.37
CA LEU A 277 -9.91 -0.09 -4.76
C LEU A 277 -9.27 0.52 -3.51
N LEU A 278 -8.89 1.80 -3.57
CA LEU A 278 -8.21 2.53 -2.49
C LEU A 278 -8.99 3.79 -2.04
N PRO A 279 -10.26 3.69 -1.59
CA PRO A 279 -11.15 4.84 -1.46
C PRO A 279 -10.74 5.80 -0.35
N VAL A 280 -10.10 5.29 0.71
CA VAL A 280 -9.56 6.12 1.80
C VAL A 280 -8.44 7.02 1.27
N HIS A 281 -7.59 6.50 0.38
CA HIS A 281 -6.56 7.29 -0.30
C HIS A 281 -7.20 8.32 -1.25
N TRP A 282 -8.26 7.93 -1.96
CA TRP A 282 -8.97 8.82 -2.88
C TRP A 282 -9.67 9.98 -2.15
N ALA A 283 -10.33 9.71 -1.02
CA ALA A 283 -10.99 10.72 -0.19
C ALA A 283 -10.00 11.74 0.42
N ARG A 284 -8.76 11.31 0.68
CA ARG A 284 -7.70 12.14 1.27
C ARG A 284 -6.95 13.01 0.25
N GLY A 285 -7.32 13.00 -1.04
CA GLY A 285 -6.75 13.99 -1.99
C GLY A 285 -7.04 13.87 -3.49
N GLN A 286 -7.93 12.99 -3.97
CA GLN A 286 -7.97 12.68 -5.41
C GLN A 286 -9.34 12.42 -6.07
N LEU A 287 -10.51 12.84 -5.56
CA LEU A 287 -11.72 12.87 -6.42
C LEU A 287 -12.40 14.25 -6.41
N PRO A 288 -12.82 14.80 -7.56
CA PRO A 288 -13.87 15.81 -7.57
C PRO A 288 -15.12 15.19 -6.95
N ALA A 289 -15.82 15.95 -6.11
CA ALA A 289 -17.15 15.58 -5.64
C ALA A 289 -17.99 15.11 -6.85
N LEU A 290 -18.46 13.86 -6.81
CA LEU A 290 -19.54 13.44 -7.67
C LEU A 290 -20.74 14.25 -7.19
N GLU A 291 -21.15 15.25 -7.96
CA GLU A 291 -22.24 16.14 -7.58
C GLU A 291 -23.49 15.33 -7.22
N ASP A 292 -23.96 15.57 -6.00
CA ASP A 292 -25.24 15.12 -5.49
C ASP A 292 -26.35 15.64 -6.41
N ASN A 293 -27.01 14.74 -7.12
CA ASN A 293 -28.42 14.95 -7.42
C ASN A 293 -29.18 14.54 -6.16
N GLU A 294 -29.26 15.46 -5.19
CA GLU A 294 -30.23 15.40 -4.09
C GLU A 294 -31.64 15.32 -4.69
N LYS A 295 -32.13 14.10 -4.85
CA LYS A 295 -33.54 13.77 -4.69
C LYS A 295 -33.63 12.57 -3.77
N SER A 296 -33.79 12.93 -2.49
CA SER A 296 -34.49 12.21 -1.42
C SER A 296 -35.23 10.95 -1.88
N LEU A 297 -34.88 9.81 -1.29
CA LEU A 297 -35.83 8.86 -0.72
C LEU A 297 -35.08 8.14 0.42
N ASP A 298 -35.16 8.74 1.60
CA ASP A 298 -34.92 8.06 2.87
C ASP A 298 -36.11 7.13 3.13
N GLU A 299 -35.96 5.85 2.84
CA GLU A 299 -36.74 4.79 3.49
C GLU A 299 -35.73 3.70 3.86
N ASP A 300 -35.88 3.13 5.06
CA ASP A 300 -35.04 2.10 5.69
C ASP A 300 -33.90 2.62 6.60
N ALA A 301 -34.28 3.49 7.54
CA ALA A 301 -33.61 3.64 8.83
C ALA A 301 -34.17 2.62 9.83
N ASP A 302 -33.67 1.38 9.79
CA ASP A 302 -33.74 0.51 10.96
C ASP A 302 -32.61 0.93 11.91
N PHE A 303 -33.05 1.55 13.01
CA PHE A 303 -32.26 1.96 14.16
C PHE A 303 -31.83 0.71 14.93
N ASP A 304 -30.58 0.27 14.74
CA ASP A 304 -30.02 -0.83 15.54
C ASP A 304 -29.23 -0.27 16.73
N GLU A 305 -29.76 -0.56 17.91
CA GLU A 305 -29.31 -0.15 19.23
C GLU A 305 -28.13 -1.03 19.67
N SER A 306 -26.90 -0.60 19.38
CA SER A 306 -25.71 -1.12 20.07
C SER A 306 -24.56 -0.12 20.07
N SER A 307 -24.76 1.04 20.71
CA SER A 307 -23.66 1.78 21.33
C SER A 307 -24.11 2.34 22.67
N SER A 308 -24.04 1.52 23.72
CA SER A 308 -24.17 2.02 25.09
C SER A 308 -22.90 2.81 25.46
N GLY A 309 -23.05 4.13 25.40
CA GLY A 309 -22.47 5.15 26.28
C GLY A 309 -21.05 4.99 26.82
N ASN A 310 -20.18 5.92 26.43
CA ASN A 310 -19.69 6.90 27.40
C ASN A 310 -19.26 8.19 26.71
N SER A 311 -19.94 9.29 27.04
CA SER A 311 -19.55 10.66 26.71
C SER A 311 -19.14 11.39 27.99
N SER A 312 -17.89 11.83 28.04
CA SER A 312 -17.42 13.04 28.73
C SER A 312 -15.91 13.11 28.49
N SER A 313 -15.30 14.19 28.02
CA SER A 313 -15.75 15.53 27.72
C SER A 313 -14.51 16.26 27.20
N GLU A 314 -14.42 16.59 25.92
CA GLU A 314 -13.56 17.68 25.40
C GLU A 314 -14.18 18.17 24.08
N GLU A 315 -15.10 19.13 24.21
CA GLU A 315 -15.47 20.00 23.09
C GLU A 315 -14.33 21.00 22.91
N ASP A 316 -13.56 20.87 21.82
CA ASP A 316 -13.05 22.00 20.99
C ASP A 316 -11.99 21.56 19.95
N ALA A 317 -12.33 20.61 19.05
CA ALA A 317 -11.51 20.29 17.87
C ALA A 317 -12.31 19.78 16.64
N SER A 318 -13.64 19.94 16.61
CA SER A 318 -14.51 19.01 15.87
C SER A 318 -15.06 19.46 14.52
N SER A 319 -14.80 20.67 14.02
CA SER A 319 -15.43 21.09 12.75
C SER A 319 -14.74 20.55 11.48
N ALA A 320 -13.40 20.48 11.47
CA ALA A 320 -12.63 20.00 10.32
C ALA A 320 -12.60 18.46 10.22
N SER A 321 -12.51 17.76 11.36
CA SER A 321 -12.49 16.30 11.42
C SER A 321 -13.84 15.69 11.00
N VAL A 322 -14.96 16.30 11.42
CA VAL A 322 -16.31 15.92 10.97
C VAL A 322 -16.49 16.16 9.47
N GLY A 323 -15.95 17.26 8.94
CA GLY A 323 -15.98 17.55 7.50
C GLY A 323 -15.22 16.50 6.66
N SER A 324 -14.07 16.02 7.15
CA SER A 324 -13.29 14.98 6.46
C SER A 324 -13.99 13.62 6.48
N VAL A 325 -14.55 13.22 7.63
CA VAL A 325 -15.30 11.96 7.76
C VAL A 325 -16.54 11.98 6.88
N ARG A 326 -17.28 13.10 6.83
CA ARG A 326 -18.46 13.23 5.95
C ARG A 326 -18.12 13.07 4.46
N LYS A 327 -17.01 13.66 4.01
CA LYS A 327 -16.54 13.51 2.62
C LYS A 327 -16.15 12.07 2.29
N GLU A 328 -15.48 11.39 3.22
CA GLU A 328 -15.11 9.98 3.07
C GLU A 328 -16.35 9.08 3.03
N THR A 329 -17.33 9.30 3.92
CA THR A 329 -18.61 8.58 3.92
C THR A 329 -19.37 8.77 2.60
N ALA A 330 -19.44 10.01 2.09
CA ALA A 330 -20.11 10.30 0.83
C ALA A 330 -19.42 9.62 -0.35
N LEU A 331 -18.09 9.65 -0.40
CA LEU A 331 -17.31 8.99 -1.45
C LEU A 331 -17.51 7.48 -1.43
N LEU A 332 -17.36 6.84 -0.26
CA LEU A 332 -17.54 5.39 -0.10
C LEU A 332 -18.98 4.96 -0.46
N SER A 333 -19.97 5.74 -0.04
CA SER A 333 -21.38 5.46 -0.34
C SER A 333 -21.68 5.62 -1.83
N SER A 334 -21.18 6.68 -2.46
CA SER A 334 -21.33 6.92 -3.90
C SER A 334 -20.65 5.83 -4.73
N LEU A 335 -19.44 5.44 -4.32
CA LEU A 335 -18.70 4.35 -4.95
C LEU A 335 -19.46 3.02 -4.88
N ALA A 336 -19.94 2.66 -3.68
CA ALA A 336 -20.71 1.44 -3.46
C ALA A 336 -22.01 1.42 -4.27
N LYS A 337 -22.66 2.59 -4.45
CA LYS A 337 -23.95 2.71 -5.14
C LYS A 337 -23.83 2.80 -6.67
N HIS A 338 -22.80 3.45 -7.20
CA HIS A 338 -22.76 3.86 -8.61
C HIS A 338 -21.62 3.28 -9.43
N LEU A 339 -20.49 2.94 -8.81
CA LEU A 339 -19.31 2.44 -9.51
C LEU A 339 -19.18 0.92 -9.36
N LEU A 340 -19.17 0.42 -8.12
CA LEU A 340 -18.98 -1.00 -7.83
C LEU A 340 -20.01 -1.95 -8.46
N PRO A 341 -21.30 -1.58 -8.65
CA PRO A 341 -22.23 -2.46 -9.36
C PRO A 341 -21.82 -2.76 -10.81
N VAL A 342 -21.01 -1.89 -11.42
CA VAL A 342 -20.52 -2.04 -12.80
C VAL A 342 -19.13 -2.67 -12.82
N VAL A 343 -18.21 -2.16 -12.00
CA VAL A 343 -16.79 -2.51 -12.08
C VAL A 343 -16.36 -3.59 -11.09
N GLY A 344 -17.19 -3.88 -10.10
CA GLY A 344 -16.81 -4.66 -8.91
C GLY A 344 -16.39 -6.10 -9.21
N ALA A 345 -16.85 -6.68 -10.31
CA ALA A 345 -16.41 -7.99 -10.76
C ALA A 345 -14.90 -8.05 -11.10
N GLY A 346 -14.28 -6.91 -11.44
CA GLY A 346 -12.86 -6.79 -11.75
C GLY A 346 -11.97 -6.49 -10.53
N VAL A 347 -12.56 -6.11 -9.41
CA VAL A 347 -11.82 -5.73 -8.19
C VAL A 347 -11.17 -6.96 -7.56
N ARG A 348 -9.87 -6.87 -7.31
CA ARG A 348 -9.04 -7.90 -6.66
C ARG A 348 -8.51 -7.43 -5.31
N THR A 349 -8.24 -6.15 -5.16
CA THR A 349 -7.68 -5.57 -3.93
C THR A 349 -8.61 -4.47 -3.41
N VAL A 350 -8.97 -4.54 -2.14
CA VAL A 350 -9.77 -3.53 -1.43
C VAL A 350 -9.00 -3.09 -0.19
N VAL A 351 -8.53 -1.84 -0.17
CA VAL A 351 -7.84 -1.25 0.98
C VAL A 351 -8.67 -0.11 1.54
N LEU A 352 -9.15 -0.31 2.75
CA LEU A 352 -9.97 0.61 3.54
C LEU A 352 -9.32 0.90 4.91
N ALA A 353 -8.04 0.58 5.05
CA ALA A 353 -7.24 0.81 6.24
C ALA A 353 -7.40 2.24 6.79
N THR A 354 -7.50 2.37 8.11
CA THR A 354 -7.63 3.64 8.85
C THR A 354 -8.88 4.47 8.51
N SER A 355 -9.86 3.88 7.82
CA SER A 355 -11.11 4.56 7.51
C SER A 355 -11.90 4.86 8.77
N LYS A 356 -12.20 6.15 9.01
CA LYS A 356 -13.09 6.59 10.09
C LYS A 356 -14.56 6.59 9.67
N ALA A 357 -14.82 6.54 8.35
CA ALA A 357 -16.14 6.53 7.75
C ALA A 357 -16.70 5.12 7.52
N LEU A 358 -15.83 4.11 7.48
CA LEU A 358 -16.23 2.73 7.25
C LEU A 358 -17.05 2.20 8.42
N ASN A 359 -18.23 1.69 8.10
CA ASN A 359 -19.06 0.92 9.02
C ASN A 359 -19.37 -0.46 8.43
N ASN A 360 -19.90 -1.36 9.27
CA ASN A 360 -20.18 -2.74 8.88
C ASN A 360 -21.16 -2.85 7.68
N ARG A 361 -22.14 -1.94 7.55
CA ARG A 361 -23.10 -1.94 6.43
C ARG A 361 -22.43 -1.56 5.11
N LEU A 362 -21.56 -0.55 5.16
CA LEU A 362 -20.86 -0.07 3.99
C LEU A 362 -19.84 -1.09 3.47
N LEU A 363 -19.07 -1.69 4.38
CA LEU A 363 -18.14 -2.78 4.04
C LEU A 363 -18.87 -3.97 3.40
N ARG A 364 -20.01 -4.39 3.99
CA ARG A 364 -20.86 -5.44 3.42
C ARG A 364 -21.32 -5.09 2.01
N THR A 365 -21.72 -3.84 1.79
CA THR A 365 -22.20 -3.38 0.47
C THR A 365 -21.08 -3.38 -0.56
N ILE A 366 -19.89 -2.89 -0.19
CA ILE A 366 -18.70 -2.90 -1.06
C ILE A 366 -18.38 -4.33 -1.48
N LEU A 367 -18.27 -5.25 -0.53
CA LEU A 367 -17.83 -6.62 -0.80
C LEU A 367 -18.89 -7.46 -1.48
N LYS A 368 -20.19 -7.16 -1.29
CA LYS A 368 -21.27 -7.73 -2.11
C LYS A 368 -21.08 -7.48 -3.61
N HIS A 369 -20.55 -6.31 -3.98
CA HIS A 369 -20.29 -5.96 -5.37
C HIS A 369 -18.93 -6.45 -5.88
N CYS A 370 -18.05 -6.93 -5.00
CA CYS A 370 -16.69 -7.36 -5.34
C CYS A 370 -16.49 -8.86 -5.04
N PRO A 371 -17.05 -9.77 -5.86
CA PRO A 371 -17.01 -11.22 -5.57
C PRO A 371 -15.61 -11.84 -5.71
N ASN A 372 -14.73 -11.14 -6.43
CA ASN A 372 -13.44 -11.63 -6.91
C ASN A 372 -12.25 -11.13 -6.09
N VAL A 373 -12.51 -10.50 -4.94
CA VAL A 373 -11.48 -9.94 -4.06
C VAL A 373 -10.57 -11.05 -3.54
N GLN A 374 -9.27 -10.77 -3.65
CA GLN A 374 -8.16 -11.60 -3.19
C GLN A 374 -7.46 -10.96 -2.00
N HIS A 375 -7.39 -9.63 -1.95
CA HIS A 375 -6.77 -8.87 -0.88
C HIS A 375 -7.77 -7.90 -0.25
N LEU A 376 -8.01 -8.06 1.05
CA LEU A 376 -8.87 -7.20 1.85
C LEU A 376 -8.08 -6.65 3.03
N ASP A 377 -7.93 -5.33 3.08
CA ASP A 377 -7.34 -4.62 4.21
C ASP A 377 -8.39 -3.64 4.77
N VAL A 378 -8.82 -3.90 6.00
CA VAL A 378 -9.71 -3.02 6.78
C VAL A 378 -9.09 -2.68 8.13
N SER A 379 -7.75 -2.69 8.20
CA SER A 379 -6.99 -2.44 9.41
C SER A 379 -7.32 -1.09 10.05
N TYR A 380 -7.28 -1.01 11.37
CA TYR A 380 -7.56 0.19 12.17
C TYR A 380 -8.92 0.84 11.87
N THR A 381 -9.95 0.02 11.62
CA THR A 381 -11.34 0.45 11.46
C THR A 381 -12.21 -0.07 12.60
N GLN A 382 -13.44 0.44 12.71
CA GLN A 382 -14.45 -0.06 13.66
C GLN A 382 -15.19 -1.31 13.13
N THR A 383 -14.56 -2.04 12.22
CA THR A 383 -15.15 -3.26 11.64
C THR A 383 -15.30 -4.32 12.73
N GLY A 384 -16.46 -4.96 12.77
CA GLY A 384 -16.77 -6.08 13.67
C GLY A 384 -17.47 -7.21 12.92
N ASP A 385 -17.84 -8.27 13.65
CA ASP A 385 -18.39 -9.50 13.07
C ASP A 385 -19.60 -9.27 12.16
N ALA A 386 -20.38 -8.23 12.47
CA ALA A 386 -21.53 -7.85 11.68
C ALA A 386 -21.13 -7.61 10.23
N ALA A 387 -19.97 -7.01 9.91
CA ALA A 387 -19.55 -6.74 8.53
C ALA A 387 -19.63 -7.96 7.61
N PHE A 388 -19.32 -9.14 8.13
CA PHE A 388 -19.26 -10.42 7.39
C PHE A 388 -20.60 -11.19 7.33
N LYS A 389 -21.65 -10.69 8.00
CA LYS A 389 -23.00 -11.33 8.01
C LYS A 389 -23.61 -11.44 6.59
N GLY A 390 -24.13 -12.60 6.23
CA GLY A 390 -24.92 -12.78 4.99
C GLY A 390 -24.13 -12.71 3.68
N TRP A 391 -22.80 -12.62 3.73
CA TRP A 391 -21.94 -12.69 2.54
C TRP A 391 -21.98 -14.04 1.86
N ALA A 392 -22.23 -15.07 2.65
CA ALA A 392 -22.50 -16.42 2.21
C ALA A 392 -23.47 -16.48 1.01
N ASN A 393 -24.54 -15.69 1.07
CA ASN A 393 -25.62 -15.74 0.08
C ASN A 393 -25.30 -15.03 -1.24
N HIS A 394 -24.10 -14.45 -1.38
CA HIS A 394 -23.75 -13.54 -2.48
C HIS A 394 -22.50 -13.95 -3.27
N GLU A 395 -21.98 -15.16 -3.08
CA GLU A 395 -20.72 -15.65 -3.70
C GLU A 395 -19.53 -14.69 -3.48
N ALA A 396 -19.65 -13.81 -2.47
CA ALA A 396 -18.71 -12.73 -2.24
C ALA A 396 -17.41 -13.29 -1.67
N CYS A 397 -16.28 -12.78 -2.15
CA CYS A 397 -14.96 -12.98 -1.56
C CYS A 397 -14.48 -14.45 -1.53
N SER A 398 -14.96 -15.30 -2.44
CA SER A 398 -14.57 -16.72 -2.52
C SER A 398 -13.10 -16.96 -2.91
N SER A 399 -12.41 -15.90 -3.34
CA SER A 399 -11.01 -15.91 -3.77
C SER A 399 -10.07 -15.20 -2.78
N LEU A 400 -10.51 -14.88 -1.56
CA LEU A 400 -9.65 -14.20 -0.59
C LEU A 400 -8.41 -15.05 -0.26
N GLU A 401 -7.25 -14.41 -0.39
CA GLU A 401 -5.95 -14.96 -0.01
C GLU A 401 -5.28 -14.10 1.07
N HIS A 402 -5.56 -12.79 1.10
CA HIS A 402 -4.95 -11.84 2.03
C HIS A 402 -6.03 -11.08 2.79
N VAL A 403 -6.00 -11.18 4.11
CA VAL A 403 -6.96 -10.51 5.01
C VAL A 403 -6.18 -9.80 6.12
N ASP A 404 -6.26 -8.47 6.14
CA ASP A 404 -5.76 -7.64 7.24
C ASP A 404 -6.93 -7.02 8.01
N LEU A 405 -7.06 -7.45 9.27
CA LEU A 405 -8.04 -7.00 10.25
C LEU A 405 -7.35 -6.38 11.47
N SER A 406 -6.06 -6.04 11.37
CA SER A 406 -5.30 -5.51 12.50
C SER A 406 -5.97 -4.27 13.09
N GLY A 407 -5.97 -4.14 14.42
CA GLY A 407 -6.63 -3.05 15.14
C GLY A 407 -8.17 -3.09 15.15
N CYS A 408 -8.83 -4.07 14.52
CA CYS A 408 -10.29 -4.21 14.56
C CYS A 408 -10.77 -4.83 15.88
N SER A 409 -10.76 -4.04 16.96
CA SER A 409 -11.07 -4.47 18.33
C SER A 409 -12.48 -5.03 18.57
N SER A 410 -13.39 -4.85 17.61
CA SER A 410 -14.77 -5.37 17.65
C SER A 410 -14.94 -6.73 16.98
N MET A 411 -13.87 -7.28 16.41
CA MET A 411 -13.86 -8.63 15.84
C MET A 411 -13.76 -9.69 16.93
N THR A 412 -14.58 -10.74 16.81
CA THR A 412 -14.61 -11.93 17.65
C THR A 412 -14.58 -13.20 16.79
N ASP A 413 -14.56 -14.37 17.42
CA ASP A 413 -14.58 -15.66 16.73
C ASP A 413 -15.80 -15.81 15.79
N VAL A 414 -16.92 -15.14 16.11
CA VAL A 414 -18.10 -15.09 15.24
C VAL A 414 -17.77 -14.47 13.88
N GLY A 415 -16.91 -13.45 13.85
CA GLY A 415 -16.42 -12.82 12.63
C GLY A 415 -15.58 -13.78 11.80
N LEU A 416 -14.67 -14.54 12.43
CA LEU A 416 -13.85 -15.56 11.75
C LEU A 416 -14.71 -16.69 11.18
N VAL A 417 -15.71 -17.15 11.94
CA VAL A 417 -16.67 -18.17 11.46
C VAL A 417 -17.42 -17.67 10.23
N ARG A 418 -17.89 -16.41 10.24
CA ARG A 418 -18.58 -15.81 9.07
C ARG A 418 -17.65 -15.67 7.88
N LEU A 419 -16.40 -15.27 8.09
CA LEU A 419 -15.39 -15.20 7.04
C LEU A 419 -15.15 -16.58 6.42
N ALA A 420 -15.02 -17.63 7.25
CA ALA A 420 -14.89 -18.99 6.78
C ALA A 420 -16.10 -19.46 5.95
N GLN A 421 -17.33 -19.15 6.37
CA GLN A 421 -18.53 -19.47 5.60
C GLN A 421 -18.50 -18.87 4.18
N CYS A 422 -17.94 -17.67 4.01
CA CYS A 422 -17.80 -17.04 2.69
C CYS A 422 -16.86 -17.83 1.77
N LEU A 423 -15.77 -18.36 2.32
CA LEU A 423 -14.77 -19.12 1.58
C LEU A 423 -15.22 -20.54 1.24
N LEU A 424 -16.22 -21.05 1.95
CA LEU A 424 -16.70 -22.43 1.82
C LEU A 424 -17.80 -22.61 0.76
N LEU A 425 -18.54 -21.58 0.36
CA LEU A 425 -19.76 -21.71 -0.46
C LEU A 425 -19.57 -22.01 -1.95
N ARG A 426 -18.33 -22.30 -2.37
CA ARG A 426 -18.09 -23.05 -3.60
C ARG A 426 -18.50 -24.54 -3.51
N ARG A 427 -19.07 -24.99 -2.38
CA ARG A 427 -19.22 -26.42 -2.06
C ARG A 427 -20.62 -27.02 -2.15
N GLU A 428 -21.71 -26.24 -2.17
CA GLU A 428 -23.05 -26.82 -2.31
C GLU A 428 -23.90 -26.04 -3.31
N THR A 429 -24.36 -26.71 -4.37
CA THR A 429 -25.49 -26.24 -5.18
C THR A 429 -26.68 -25.97 -4.26
N PRO A 430 -27.42 -24.86 -4.40
CA PRO A 430 -28.52 -24.57 -3.50
C PRO A 430 -29.60 -25.65 -3.65
N SER A 431 -29.77 -26.50 -2.65
CA SER A 431 -31.00 -27.27 -2.52
C SER A 431 -32.09 -26.32 -2.02
N HIS A 432 -33.23 -26.34 -2.68
CA HIS A 432 -34.27 -25.31 -2.58
C HIS A 432 -35.02 -25.26 -1.24
N ASP A 433 -34.60 -26.03 -0.22
CA ASP A 433 -35.31 -26.22 1.04
C ASP A 433 -34.43 -26.08 2.31
N ALA A 434 -33.21 -25.54 2.24
CA ALA A 434 -32.38 -25.32 3.42
C ALA A 434 -32.69 -23.96 4.09
N ASP A 435 -33.29 -24.00 5.28
CA ASP A 435 -33.52 -22.83 6.16
C ASP A 435 -32.18 -22.10 6.43
N PRO A 436 -32.08 -20.79 6.13
CA PRO A 436 -30.84 -20.00 6.25
C PRO A 436 -30.42 -19.72 7.71
N ARG A 437 -31.10 -20.28 8.70
CA ARG A 437 -30.69 -20.31 10.11
C ARG A 437 -29.66 -21.41 10.37
N VAL A 438 -28.51 -21.35 9.70
CA VAL A 438 -27.34 -22.15 10.11
C VAL A 438 -26.75 -21.50 11.34
N ASP A 439 -27.24 -21.95 12.49
CA ASP A 439 -26.87 -21.43 13.80
C ASP A 439 -25.40 -21.72 14.10
N VAL A 440 -24.64 -20.66 14.39
CA VAL A 440 -23.22 -20.71 14.82
C VAL A 440 -23.04 -21.69 15.99
N ALA A 441 -24.08 -21.84 16.82
CA ALA A 441 -24.15 -22.78 17.92
C ALA A 441 -24.11 -24.26 17.50
N ARG A 442 -24.69 -24.62 16.35
CA ARG A 442 -24.71 -26.00 15.86
C ARG A 442 -23.36 -26.42 15.28
N ILE A 443 -22.63 -25.47 14.70
CA ILE A 443 -21.25 -25.68 14.24
C ILE A 443 -20.30 -25.91 15.43
N TRP A 444 -20.45 -25.09 16.49
CA TRP A 444 -19.68 -25.25 17.73
C TRP A 444 -19.94 -26.60 18.42
N SER A 445 -21.17 -27.11 18.34
CA SER A 445 -21.54 -28.40 18.94
C SER A 445 -20.88 -29.63 18.30
N LEU A 446 -20.21 -29.50 17.14
CA LEU A 446 -19.47 -30.59 16.49
C LEU A 446 -18.05 -30.77 17.04
N ARG A 447 -17.52 -29.82 17.83
CA ARG A 447 -16.18 -29.87 18.44
C ARG A 447 -16.12 -30.68 19.76
N GLY A 448 -17.18 -31.41 20.08
CA GLY A 448 -17.32 -32.15 21.34
C GLY A 448 -16.32 -33.30 21.52
N SER A 449 -15.48 -33.14 22.56
CA SER A 449 -14.78 -34.19 23.33
C SER A 449 -13.64 -34.97 22.65
N SER A 450 -12.41 -34.47 22.77
CA SER A 450 -11.25 -35.34 22.96
C SER A 450 -10.23 -34.65 23.87
N SER A 451 -10.43 -34.82 25.18
CA SER A 451 -9.40 -34.60 26.20
C SER A 451 -8.55 -35.87 26.28
N ASP A 452 -7.30 -35.80 25.81
CA ASP A 452 -6.12 -36.48 26.35
C ASP A 452 -5.04 -36.60 25.26
N CYS A 453 -4.00 -35.76 25.31
CA CYS A 453 -2.67 -36.21 24.91
C CYS A 453 -1.55 -35.41 25.57
N ASP A 454 -0.58 -36.18 26.05
CA ASP A 454 0.55 -35.89 26.90
C ASP A 454 1.59 -34.94 26.26
N GLN A 455 2.19 -34.09 27.10
CA GLN A 455 3.17 -33.07 26.75
C GLN A 455 4.59 -33.67 26.76
N SER A 456 5.05 -34.22 25.64
CA SER A 456 6.49 -34.26 25.31
C SER A 456 6.72 -34.80 23.90
N ALA A 457 7.75 -34.27 23.24
CA ALA A 457 8.26 -34.59 21.90
C ALA A 457 7.67 -33.76 20.73
N TRP A 458 8.35 -32.66 20.40
CA TRP A 458 8.18 -31.90 19.16
C TRP A 458 8.99 -32.48 17.99
N ASP A 459 9.15 -33.81 17.96
CA ASP A 459 9.84 -34.52 16.88
C ASP A 459 8.99 -35.69 16.36
N VAL A 460 8.81 -35.71 15.02
CA VAL A 460 8.40 -36.84 14.12
C VAL A 460 6.87 -37.16 14.03
N PRO A 461 6.31 -37.80 12.96
CA PRO A 461 6.45 -37.73 11.49
C PRO A 461 5.14 -37.31 10.75
N ALA A 462 5.27 -37.04 9.45
CA ALA A 462 4.16 -36.90 8.50
C ALA A 462 3.36 -38.20 8.29
N CYS A 463 2.28 -38.39 9.03
CA CYS A 463 1.12 -39.26 8.70
C CYS A 463 0.00 -38.94 9.72
N ALA A 464 -1.27 -38.75 9.40
CA ALA A 464 -2.06 -39.12 8.25
C ALA A 464 -3.24 -38.15 8.09
N TYR A 465 -3.20 -37.30 7.07
CA TYR A 465 -4.42 -36.81 6.43
C TYR A 465 -4.52 -37.59 5.13
N LYS A 466 -5.57 -38.41 5.00
CA LYS A 466 -5.87 -39.10 3.74
C LYS A 466 -5.94 -38.04 2.65
N GLU A 467 -5.17 -38.21 1.59
CA GLU A 467 -5.11 -37.30 0.45
C GLU A 467 -6.47 -37.26 -0.26
N GLU A 468 -7.29 -36.28 0.10
CA GLU A 468 -8.35 -35.75 -0.77
C GLU A 468 -7.75 -34.63 -1.62
N PRO A 469 -8.07 -34.54 -2.92
CA PRO A 469 -7.29 -33.81 -3.91
C PRO A 469 -7.14 -32.34 -3.53
N PHE A 470 -5.89 -31.87 -3.58
CA PHE A 470 -5.43 -30.50 -3.35
C PHE A 470 -6.47 -29.45 -3.76
N ARG A 471 -7.14 -28.83 -2.79
CA ARG A 471 -8.06 -27.72 -3.02
C ARG A 471 -7.27 -26.43 -3.22
N THR A 472 -7.62 -25.66 -4.25
CA THR A 472 -6.86 -24.48 -4.70
C THR A 472 -7.18 -23.18 -3.95
N SER A 473 -8.11 -23.17 -2.99
CA SER A 473 -8.60 -21.95 -2.32
C SER A 473 -8.32 -22.00 -0.82
N GLY A 474 -7.71 -20.95 -0.28
CA GLY A 474 -7.35 -20.82 1.14
C GLY A 474 -6.56 -19.53 1.40
N LEU A 475 -6.52 -19.09 2.66
CA LEU A 475 -5.80 -17.90 3.06
C LEU A 475 -4.28 -18.14 2.98
N ARG A 476 -3.54 -17.11 2.55
CA ARG A 476 -2.08 -17.03 2.55
C ARG A 476 -1.57 -16.04 3.58
N PHE A 477 -2.32 -14.97 3.83
CA PHE A 477 -1.98 -13.94 4.80
C PHE A 477 -3.20 -13.65 5.67
N LEU A 478 -3.01 -13.73 6.99
CA LEU A 478 -4.02 -13.37 7.97
C LEU A 478 -3.38 -12.52 9.07
N ASN A 479 -3.80 -11.27 9.17
CA ASN A 479 -3.38 -10.36 10.23
C ASN A 479 -4.57 -10.02 11.13
N LEU A 480 -4.52 -10.50 12.37
CA LEU A 480 -5.49 -10.29 13.43
C LEU A 480 -4.88 -9.47 14.58
N SER A 481 -3.73 -8.84 14.37
CA SER A 481 -3.00 -8.12 15.40
C SER A 481 -3.88 -7.09 16.11
N GLY A 482 -4.00 -7.17 17.43
CA GLY A 482 -4.85 -6.31 18.25
C GLY A 482 -6.33 -6.69 18.29
N CYS A 483 -6.77 -7.76 17.61
CA CYS A 483 -8.11 -8.33 17.74
C CYS A 483 -8.21 -9.16 19.03
N PHE A 484 -8.17 -8.50 20.17
CA PHE A 484 -8.00 -9.15 21.48
C PHE A 484 -9.17 -10.03 21.96
N LYS A 485 -10.30 -10.01 21.25
CA LYS A 485 -11.48 -10.84 21.53
C LYS A 485 -11.49 -12.18 20.79
N ILE A 486 -10.49 -12.44 19.95
CA ILE A 486 -10.31 -13.72 19.26
C ILE A 486 -9.71 -14.74 20.23
N THR A 487 -10.24 -15.96 20.20
CA THR A 487 -9.80 -17.10 21.01
C THR A 487 -9.35 -18.25 20.13
N ASP A 488 -8.82 -19.30 20.76
CA ASP A 488 -8.37 -20.52 20.07
C ASP A 488 -9.46 -21.10 19.19
N ASP A 489 -10.71 -21.10 19.67
CA ASP A 489 -11.83 -21.71 18.94
C ASP A 489 -12.10 -21.04 17.59
N GLY A 490 -11.92 -19.72 17.48
CA GLY A 490 -12.08 -19.01 16.21
C GLY A 490 -11.02 -19.40 15.19
N LEU A 491 -9.75 -19.48 15.61
CA LEU A 491 -8.62 -19.89 14.76
C LEU A 491 -8.68 -21.37 14.38
N LEU A 492 -9.06 -22.21 15.35
CA LEU A 492 -9.21 -23.63 15.15
C LEU A 492 -10.42 -23.96 14.26
N PHE A 493 -11.47 -23.15 14.28
CA PHE A 493 -12.53 -23.25 13.30
C PHE A 493 -12.03 -23.05 11.87
N LEU A 494 -11.17 -22.05 11.62
CA LEU A 494 -10.56 -21.86 10.28
C LEU A 494 -9.70 -23.07 9.87
N THR A 495 -9.01 -23.65 10.84
CA THR A 495 -8.18 -24.86 10.69
C THR A 495 -9.02 -26.09 10.34
N ASP A 496 -10.09 -26.35 11.09
CA ASP A 496 -11.02 -27.47 10.88
C ASP A 496 -11.68 -27.42 9.49
N GLN A 497 -11.85 -26.22 8.94
CA GLN A 497 -12.37 -26.01 7.59
C GLN A 497 -11.31 -26.09 6.48
N HIS A 498 -10.06 -26.39 6.82
CA HIS A 498 -8.87 -26.43 5.95
C HIS A 498 -8.53 -25.11 5.25
N LEU A 499 -9.01 -23.98 5.75
CA LEU A 499 -8.82 -22.66 5.14
C LEU A 499 -7.41 -22.11 5.33
N LEU A 500 -6.67 -22.62 6.32
CA LEU A 500 -5.30 -22.23 6.63
C LEU A 500 -4.22 -23.13 5.99
N SER A 501 -4.62 -24.09 5.17
CA SER A 501 -3.69 -25.06 4.54
C SER A 501 -2.63 -24.43 3.62
N ARG A 502 -2.87 -23.20 3.16
CA ARG A 502 -1.96 -22.40 2.32
C ARG A 502 -1.38 -21.18 3.06
N LEU A 503 -1.60 -21.08 4.37
CA LEU A 503 -1.22 -19.90 5.15
C LEU A 503 0.31 -19.79 5.22
N GLU A 504 0.83 -18.63 4.84
CA GLU A 504 2.25 -18.30 4.77
C GLU A 504 2.61 -17.23 5.81
N TYR A 505 1.64 -16.42 6.24
CA TYR A 505 1.82 -15.37 7.25
C TYR A 505 0.64 -15.31 8.22
N LEU A 506 0.95 -15.26 9.51
CA LEU A 506 -0.02 -15.12 10.59
C LEU A 506 0.51 -14.13 11.65
N ASP A 507 -0.20 -13.02 11.84
CA ASP A 507 0.03 -12.12 12.97
C ASP A 507 -1.20 -12.10 13.89
N VAL A 508 -1.03 -12.63 15.10
CA VAL A 508 -1.99 -12.61 16.20
C VAL A 508 -1.43 -11.89 17.44
N SER A 509 -0.49 -10.98 17.23
CA SER A 509 0.05 -10.11 18.28
C SER A 509 -1.09 -9.35 18.98
N GLY A 510 -1.10 -9.32 20.30
CA GLY A 510 -2.17 -8.66 21.06
C GLY A 510 -3.48 -9.46 21.21
N CYS A 511 -3.59 -10.66 20.62
CA CYS A 511 -4.67 -11.60 20.91
C CYS A 511 -4.37 -12.37 22.21
N PHE A 512 -4.61 -11.72 23.36
CA PHE A 512 -4.21 -12.26 24.68
C PHE A 512 -5.06 -13.44 25.19
N GLN A 513 -6.13 -13.83 24.48
CA GLN A 513 -6.95 -14.99 24.82
C GLN A 513 -6.50 -16.27 24.09
N LEU A 514 -5.49 -16.18 23.23
CA LEU A 514 -4.91 -17.35 22.57
C LEU A 514 -3.98 -18.11 23.50
N THR A 515 -4.00 -19.43 23.42
CA THR A 515 -3.13 -20.31 24.21
C THR A 515 -2.09 -21.00 23.34
N GLY A 516 -0.99 -21.46 23.98
CA GLY A 516 0.05 -22.19 23.25
C GLY A 516 -0.46 -23.51 22.66
N GLY A 517 -1.39 -24.16 23.35
CA GLY A 517 -2.07 -25.36 22.85
C GLY A 517 -2.88 -25.08 21.59
N GLY A 518 -3.70 -24.03 21.58
CA GLY A 518 -4.50 -23.65 20.41
C GLY A 518 -3.64 -23.24 19.21
N LEU A 519 -2.57 -22.48 19.43
CA LEU A 519 -1.61 -22.16 18.37
C LEU A 519 -0.86 -23.40 17.86
N GLY A 520 -0.50 -24.33 18.76
CA GLY A 520 0.12 -25.60 18.39
C GLY A 520 -0.78 -26.48 17.52
N GLU A 521 -2.08 -26.53 17.83
CA GLU A 521 -3.08 -27.20 16.97
C GLU A 521 -3.24 -26.50 15.62
N LEU A 522 -3.28 -25.16 15.59
CA LEU A 522 -3.34 -24.40 14.34
C LEU A 522 -2.15 -24.71 13.41
N MET A 523 -0.94 -24.86 13.97
CA MET A 523 0.24 -25.22 13.16
C MET A 523 0.09 -26.55 12.43
N ARG A 524 -0.70 -27.50 12.96
CA ARG A 524 -1.02 -28.76 12.26
C ARG A 524 -1.90 -28.54 11.03
N GLY A 525 -2.74 -27.51 11.06
CA GLY A 525 -3.61 -27.08 9.96
C GLY A 525 -2.96 -26.14 8.94
N ALA A 526 -1.83 -25.52 9.31
CA ALA A 526 -1.11 -24.53 8.51
C ALA A 526 0.33 -24.98 8.19
N PRO A 527 0.52 -26.04 7.38
CA PRO A 527 1.82 -26.65 7.14
C PRO A 527 2.81 -25.78 6.35
N ARG A 528 2.35 -24.66 5.77
CA ARG A 528 3.19 -23.70 5.02
C ARG A 528 3.65 -22.51 5.85
N LEU A 529 3.15 -22.38 7.09
CA LEU A 529 3.49 -21.27 7.95
C LEU A 529 4.87 -21.51 8.57
N LEU A 530 5.81 -20.60 8.30
CA LEU A 530 7.16 -20.66 8.84
C LEU A 530 7.26 -19.87 10.15
N PRO A 531 8.19 -20.23 11.06
CA PRO A 531 8.38 -19.50 12.33
C PRO A 531 8.61 -18.00 12.13
N GLU A 532 9.35 -17.63 11.08
CA GLU A 532 9.67 -16.23 10.71
C GLU A 532 8.46 -15.40 10.27
N ASN A 533 7.32 -16.03 10.00
CA ASN A 533 6.09 -15.36 9.58
C ASN A 533 4.94 -15.58 10.58
N LEU A 534 5.26 -16.07 11.78
CA LEU A 534 4.32 -16.26 12.87
C LEU A 534 4.62 -15.27 14.00
N PHE A 535 3.64 -14.41 14.30
CA PHE A 535 3.73 -13.41 15.35
C PHE A 535 2.60 -13.63 16.37
N TYR A 536 2.92 -13.74 17.64
CA TYR A 536 1.95 -13.94 18.72
C TYR A 536 2.42 -13.28 20.03
N CYS A 537 1.54 -13.23 21.03
CA CYS A 537 1.83 -12.57 22.31
C CYS A 537 2.99 -13.24 23.07
N ASP A 538 3.90 -12.44 23.64
CA ASP A 538 5.11 -12.95 24.31
C ASP A 538 4.85 -13.84 25.55
N TYR A 539 3.67 -13.71 26.17
CA TYR A 539 3.30 -14.44 27.38
C TYR A 539 2.53 -15.74 27.11
N VAL A 540 2.43 -16.16 25.84
CA VAL A 540 1.77 -17.42 25.51
C VAL A 540 2.69 -18.58 25.90
N ASP A 541 2.43 -19.13 27.08
CA ASP A 541 3.11 -20.31 27.59
C ASP A 541 2.84 -21.54 26.71
N GLY A 542 3.90 -22.27 26.37
CA GLY A 542 3.81 -23.45 25.50
C GLY A 542 3.46 -23.17 24.04
N GLY A 543 3.63 -21.91 23.58
CA GLY A 543 3.42 -21.54 22.18
C GLY A 543 4.38 -22.23 21.21
N PRO A 544 4.03 -22.37 19.92
CA PRO A 544 4.92 -22.95 18.92
C PRO A 544 6.14 -22.06 18.70
N PHE A 545 7.31 -22.68 18.55
CA PHE A 545 8.57 -21.98 18.22
C PHE A 545 9.02 -20.91 19.22
N GLN A 546 8.84 -21.11 20.54
CA GLN A 546 9.20 -20.11 21.58
C GLN A 546 10.60 -19.49 21.45
N GLU A 547 11.58 -20.23 20.90
CA GLU A 547 12.96 -19.75 20.73
C GLU A 547 13.20 -18.96 19.42
N SER A 548 12.29 -19.04 18.45
CA SER A 548 12.47 -18.44 17.10
C SER A 548 11.27 -17.66 16.57
N ALA A 549 10.14 -17.63 17.29
CA ALA A 549 9.01 -16.78 16.96
C ALA A 549 9.36 -15.30 17.16
N ASN A 550 8.81 -14.44 16.30
CA ASN A 550 9.14 -13.01 16.28
C ASN A 550 8.56 -12.19 17.45
N GLY A 551 7.82 -12.82 18.37
CA GLY A 551 7.18 -12.16 19.49
C GLY A 551 6.12 -11.12 19.08
N CYS A 552 5.56 -10.45 20.08
CA CYS A 552 4.47 -9.50 19.93
C CYS A 552 4.93 -8.20 19.26
N GLN A 553 4.37 -7.88 18.09
CA GLN A 553 4.69 -6.66 17.34
C GLN A 553 4.00 -5.39 17.87
N ASN A 554 3.27 -5.49 18.99
CA ASN A 554 2.49 -4.39 19.56
C ASN A 554 3.19 -3.74 20.77
N LEU A 555 4.42 -4.14 21.11
CA LEU A 555 5.21 -3.48 22.14
C LEU A 555 5.33 -1.98 21.84
N GLN A 556 4.98 -1.14 22.81
CA GLN A 556 4.96 0.35 22.68
C GLN A 556 3.97 0.90 21.63
N CYS A 557 3.05 0.10 21.11
CA CYS A 557 2.03 0.54 20.16
C CYS A 557 0.79 1.08 20.89
N VAL A 558 0.46 2.37 20.71
CA VAL A 558 -0.70 3.01 21.36
C VAL A 558 -2.03 2.66 20.66
N SER A 559 -1.99 2.25 19.39
CA SER A 559 -3.17 2.02 18.55
C SER A 559 -3.64 0.56 18.49
N ARG A 560 -2.82 -0.41 18.92
CA ARG A 560 -3.16 -1.84 18.96
C ARG A 560 -3.08 -2.36 20.38
N ALA A 561 -3.98 -3.29 20.73
CA ALA A 561 -3.88 -3.98 22.00
C ALA A 561 -2.55 -4.73 22.08
N CYS A 562 -1.81 -4.54 23.16
CA CYS A 562 -0.55 -5.23 23.42
C CYS A 562 -0.71 -6.14 24.63
N CYS A 563 -0.03 -7.29 24.61
CA CYS A 563 0.00 -8.19 25.76
C CYS A 563 0.79 -7.63 26.95
N ARG A 564 1.66 -6.62 26.73
CA ARG A 564 2.40 -5.88 27.77
C ARG A 564 1.87 -4.45 27.90
N SER A 565 1.78 -3.93 29.12
CA SER A 565 1.82 -2.47 29.33
C SER A 565 3.25 -2.02 29.04
N GLY A 566 3.45 -1.17 28.02
CA GLY A 566 4.77 -0.74 27.57
C GLY A 566 5.48 0.20 28.56
N GLU A 567 5.93 -0.34 29.69
CA GLU A 567 6.97 0.25 30.56
C GLU A 567 8.31 -0.44 30.37
#